data_AF-A0A8I2YJI8-F1
#
_entry.id   AF-A0A8I2YJI8-F1
#
_cell.length_a   1.000
_cell.length_b   1.000
_cell.length_c   1.000
_cell.angle_alpha   90.00
_cell.angle_beta   90.00
_cell.angle_gamma   90.00
#
_symmetry.space_group_name_H-M   'P 1'
#
loop_
_entity.id
_entity.type
_entity.pdbx_description
1 polymer ?
#
loop_
_entity_poly.entity_id
_entity_poly.type
_entity_poly.pdbx_seq_one_letter_code
_entity_poly.pdbx_strand_id
1 'polypeptide(L)'
;MHVATLWFTRDREPEQQASITIIPVSQSLTEQYVLLLAGLATPPSKYTGDSVNAVCTIKWQSERCSTEPTLFDQVYDACDVFTNKSQMPHILATELWKNNLVLLKGKIIRYQAQDKEKKWTLLCVQMELLAVFLLSCAVITDSQNVGGIREISRLRI
;
A
#
# COMPACT_ATOMS: atom_id res chain seq x y z
N MET A 1 2.97 -1.04 -9.64
CA MET A 1 3.70 -1.39 -8.40
C MET A 1 3.31 -2.82 -8.05
N HIS A 2 4.20 -3.64 -7.50
CA HIS A 2 3.83 -5.01 -7.13
C HIS A 2 3.64 -5.14 -5.63
N VAL A 3 2.68 -5.96 -5.24
CA VAL A 3 2.51 -6.37 -3.86
C VAL A 3 3.70 -7.21 -3.41
N ALA A 4 4.40 -6.79 -2.35
CA ALA A 4 5.44 -7.58 -1.71
C ALA A 4 4.91 -8.35 -0.50
N THR A 5 4.08 -7.70 0.32
CA THR A 5 3.43 -8.32 1.48
C THR A 5 2.10 -7.64 1.78
N LEU A 6 1.13 -8.43 2.24
CA LEU A 6 -0.23 -8.01 2.54
C LEU A 6 -0.67 -8.59 3.87
N TRP A 7 -1.23 -7.73 4.72
CA TRP A 7 -1.92 -8.12 5.93
C TRP A 7 -3.25 -7.39 5.98
N PHE A 8 -4.32 -8.14 5.73
CA PHE A 8 -5.70 -7.68 5.91
C PHE A 8 -6.43 -8.50 6.98
N THR A 9 -5.93 -9.71 7.26
CA THR A 9 -6.49 -10.68 8.19
C THR A 9 -5.37 -11.39 8.95
N ARG A 10 -5.60 -11.68 10.23
CA ARG A 10 -4.74 -12.53 11.06
C ARG A 10 -5.55 -13.74 11.48
N ASP A 11 -5.03 -14.94 11.26
CA ASP A 11 -5.70 -16.18 11.65
C ASP A 11 -7.14 -16.32 11.09
N ARG A 12 -7.36 -15.79 9.88
CA ARG A 12 -8.68 -15.70 9.18
C ARG A 12 -9.66 -14.69 9.78
N GLU A 13 -9.26 -13.95 10.80
CA GLU A 13 -10.05 -12.87 11.38
C GLU A 13 -9.61 -11.50 10.82
N PRO A 14 -10.53 -10.54 10.66
CA PRO A 14 -10.18 -9.18 10.24
C PRO A 14 -9.17 -8.53 11.18
N GLU A 15 -8.16 -7.85 10.63
CA GLU A 15 -7.22 -7.08 11.45
C GLU A 15 -7.72 -5.66 11.71
N GLN A 16 -7.49 -5.14 12.92
CA GLN A 16 -7.82 -3.75 13.21
C GLN A 16 -7.05 -2.75 12.31
N GLN A 17 -5.87 -3.16 11.86
CA GLN A 17 -5.01 -2.38 10.99
C GLN A 17 -4.67 -3.19 9.72
N ALA A 18 -5.12 -2.71 8.58
CA ALA A 18 -4.64 -3.17 7.28
C ALA A 18 -3.23 -2.63 7.06
N SER A 19 -2.30 -3.47 6.63
CA SER A 19 -1.02 -3.01 6.11
C SER A 19 -0.69 -3.69 4.78
N ILE A 20 -0.23 -2.88 3.83
CA ILE A 20 0.22 -3.34 2.52
C ILE A 20 1.59 -2.74 2.25
N THR A 21 2.49 -3.63 1.87
CA THR A 21 3.86 -3.30 1.49
C THR A 21 4.00 -3.58 0.00
N ILE A 22 4.31 -2.54 -0.76
CA ILE A 22 4.49 -2.62 -2.21
C ILE A 22 5.92 -2.30 -2.62
N ILE A 23 6.36 -2.95 -3.69
CA ILE A 23 7.59 -2.62 -4.40
C ILE A 23 7.21 -1.78 -5.62
N PRO A 24 7.64 -0.50 -5.68
CA PRO A 24 7.41 0.31 -6.86
C PRO A 24 8.11 -0.29 -8.10
N VAL A 25 7.56 0.00 -9.28
CA VAL A 25 8.10 -0.52 -10.55
C VAL A 25 9.42 0.16 -10.95
N SER A 26 9.76 1.29 -10.34
CA SER A 26 11.00 2.02 -10.56
C SER A 26 11.58 2.47 -9.24
N GLN A 27 12.90 2.32 -9.09
CA GLN A 27 13.66 2.86 -7.97
C GLN A 27 13.51 4.38 -7.83
N SER A 28 13.46 5.12 -8.95
CA SER A 28 13.34 6.58 -8.92
C SER A 28 12.02 7.06 -8.32
N LEU A 29 10.92 6.34 -8.57
CA LEU A 29 9.62 6.63 -7.96
C LEU A 29 9.66 6.39 -6.46
N THR A 30 10.37 5.34 -6.03
CA THR A 30 10.53 5.04 -4.62
C THR A 30 11.35 6.10 -3.91
N GLU A 31 12.45 6.55 -4.50
CA GLU A 31 13.28 7.63 -3.96
C GLU A 31 12.48 8.92 -3.81
N GLN A 32 11.73 9.31 -4.85
CA GLN A 32 10.85 10.48 -4.80
C GLN A 32 9.81 10.38 -3.70
N TYR A 33 9.19 9.21 -3.55
CA TYR A 33 8.21 8.97 -2.49
C TYR A 33 8.83 9.08 -1.09
N VAL A 34 9.98 8.44 -0.86
CA VAL A 34 10.64 8.46 0.45
C VAL A 34 11.14 9.86 0.78
N LEU A 35 11.70 10.59 -0.19
CA LEU A 35 12.10 11.99 -0.01
C LEU A 35 10.91 12.88 0.32
N LEU A 36 9.76 12.68 -0.35
CA LEU A 36 8.53 13.39 -0.05
C LEU A 36 8.10 13.15 1.40
N LEU A 37 8.03 11.89 1.85
CA LEU A 37 7.65 11.59 3.24
C LEU A 37 8.65 12.15 4.25
N ALA A 38 9.95 11.97 4.00
CA ALA A 38 11.01 12.43 4.87
C ALA A 38 10.99 13.95 5.06
N GLY A 39 10.73 14.70 3.98
CA GLY A 39 10.61 16.17 4.01
C GLY A 39 9.35 16.67 4.71
N LEU A 40 8.31 15.85 4.83
CA LEU A 40 7.07 16.20 5.53
C LEU A 40 7.14 15.92 7.05
N ALA A 41 8.11 15.12 7.49
CA ALA A 41 8.32 14.76 8.91
C ALA A 41 9.05 15.86 9.68
N THR A 42 8.89 15.89 11.00
CA THR A 42 9.64 16.81 11.87
C THR A 42 10.11 16.09 13.15
N PRO A 43 11.42 15.92 13.35
CA PRO A 43 12.51 16.33 12.46
C PRO A 43 12.49 15.54 11.12
N PRO A 44 13.01 16.12 10.01
CA PRO A 44 13.10 15.40 8.74
C PRO A 44 13.85 14.08 8.94
N SER A 45 13.25 12.98 8.46
CA SER A 45 13.89 11.67 8.56
C SER A 45 15.10 11.59 7.62
N LYS A 46 16.22 11.07 8.11
CA LYS A 46 17.40 10.85 7.26
C LYS A 46 17.14 9.65 6.36
N TYR A 47 17.05 9.87 5.05
CA TYR A 47 17.01 8.78 4.08
C TYR A 47 18.40 8.15 3.98
N THR A 48 18.52 6.89 4.38
CA THR A 48 19.70 6.05 4.12
C THR A 48 19.32 5.10 2.99
N GLY A 49 19.81 5.35 1.77
CA GLY A 49 19.36 4.69 0.54
C GLY A 49 19.65 3.19 0.39
N ASP A 50 19.73 2.44 1.49
CA ASP A 50 20.33 1.10 1.55
C ASP A 50 19.31 -0.03 1.79
N SER A 51 18.01 0.27 1.77
CA SER A 51 16.96 -0.74 1.83
C SER A 51 16.24 -0.81 0.50
N VAL A 52 15.94 -2.00 -0.01
CA VAL A 52 15.03 -2.19 -1.14
C VAL A 52 13.66 -1.66 -0.69
N ASN A 53 13.44 -0.39 -1.01
CA ASN A 53 12.49 0.50 -0.35
C ASN A 53 11.07 0.06 -0.69
N ALA A 54 10.43 -0.61 0.24
CA ALA A 54 9.03 -0.94 0.11
C ALA A 54 8.19 0.24 0.61
N VAL A 55 7.17 0.62 -0.17
CA VAL A 55 6.20 1.62 0.28
C VAL A 55 5.17 0.89 1.14
N CYS A 56 5.18 1.20 2.44
CA CYS A 56 4.18 0.71 3.37
C CYS A 56 3.03 1.72 3.44
N THR A 57 1.81 1.23 3.34
CA THR A 57 0.61 2.03 3.53
C THR A 57 -0.31 1.30 4.50
N ILE A 58 -0.98 2.06 5.36
CA ILE A 58 -1.78 1.51 6.44
C ILE A 58 -3.21 2.03 6.40
N LYS A 59 -4.17 1.27 6.89
CA LYS A 59 -5.53 1.77 7.13
C LYS A 59 -6.10 1.13 8.38
N TRP A 60 -6.72 1.95 9.22
CA TRP A 60 -7.54 1.45 10.32
C TRP A 60 -8.86 0.94 9.75
N GLN A 61 -9.16 -0.35 9.97
CA GLN A 61 -10.38 -0.99 9.46
C GLN A 61 -11.54 -0.97 10.48
N SER A 62 -11.32 -0.34 11.64
CA SER A 62 -12.35 -0.04 12.63
C SER A 62 -12.49 1.47 12.77
N GLU A 63 -13.71 1.97 13.00
CA GLU A 63 -13.86 3.33 13.53
C GLU A 63 -13.07 3.47 14.84
N ARG A 64 -12.56 4.68 15.12
CA ARG A 64 -11.99 4.96 16.45
C ARG A 64 -13.12 4.76 17.46
N CYS A 65 -13.09 3.65 18.20
CA CYS A 65 -14.09 3.15 19.18
C CYS A 65 -14.98 1.97 18.74
N SER A 66 -14.88 1.43 17.52
CA SER A 66 -15.47 0.12 17.23
C SER A 66 -14.61 -0.98 17.85
N THR A 67 -15.23 -1.92 18.56
CA THR A 67 -14.58 -3.11 19.10
C THR A 67 -14.40 -4.21 18.05
N GLU A 68 -15.17 -4.16 16.96
CA GLU A 68 -15.11 -5.17 15.90
C GLU A 68 -14.34 -4.63 14.69
N PRO A 69 -13.22 -5.28 14.31
CA PRO A 69 -12.54 -4.97 13.07
C PRO A 69 -13.39 -5.44 11.89
N THR A 70 -13.51 -4.61 10.85
CA THR A 70 -14.17 -4.98 9.58
C THR A 70 -13.13 -5.28 8.52
N LEU A 71 -13.43 -6.10 7.52
CA LEU A 71 -12.47 -6.33 6.43
C LEU A 71 -12.30 -5.08 5.57
N PHE A 72 -11.09 -4.87 5.05
CA PHE A 72 -10.87 -3.87 4.01
C PHE A 72 -11.61 -4.25 2.72
N ASP A 73 -12.57 -3.42 2.32
CA ASP A 73 -13.50 -3.67 1.20
C ASP A 73 -13.23 -2.78 -0.03
N GLN A 74 -12.29 -1.84 0.06
CA GLN A 74 -11.97 -0.88 -0.99
C GLN A 74 -10.94 -1.44 -1.98
N VAL A 75 -11.15 -2.69 -2.41
CA VAL A 75 -10.35 -3.33 -3.45
C VAL A 75 -11.20 -3.50 -4.70
N TYR A 76 -10.70 -2.95 -5.80
CA TYR A 76 -11.41 -2.88 -7.07
C TYR A 76 -10.66 -3.66 -8.14
N ASP A 77 -11.39 -4.41 -8.96
CA ASP A 77 -10.85 -5.02 -10.16
C ASP A 77 -10.78 -3.99 -11.28
N ALA A 78 -9.56 -3.75 -11.76
CA ALA A 78 -9.27 -2.89 -12.89
C ALA A 78 -8.41 -3.61 -13.94
N CYS A 79 -8.46 -4.96 -13.97
CA CYS A 79 -7.72 -5.75 -14.94
C CYS A 79 -8.20 -5.48 -16.37
N ASP A 80 -9.51 -5.32 -16.57
CA ASP A 80 -10.11 -5.07 -17.88
C ASP A 80 -10.16 -3.58 -18.22
N VAL A 81 -10.77 -2.77 -17.34
CA VAL A 81 -10.99 -1.34 -17.56
C VAL A 81 -10.86 -0.56 -16.25
N PHE A 82 -9.99 0.45 -16.26
CA PHE A 82 -9.89 1.42 -15.17
C PHE A 82 -10.90 2.56 -15.37
N THR A 83 -12.04 2.51 -14.67
CA THR A 83 -13.15 3.48 -14.76
C THR A 83 -13.49 4.15 -13.41
N ASN A 84 -14.70 4.69 -13.22
CA ASN A 84 -15.17 5.19 -11.93
C ASN A 84 -15.34 4.05 -10.91
N LYS A 85 -14.97 4.31 -9.65
CA LYS A 85 -15.05 3.31 -8.55
C LYS A 85 -16.41 2.64 -8.41
N SER A 86 -17.50 3.39 -8.54
CA SER A 86 -18.86 2.88 -8.42
C SER A 86 -19.27 1.90 -9.53
N GLN A 87 -18.48 1.84 -10.60
CA GLN A 87 -18.71 0.98 -11.77
C GLN A 87 -17.69 -0.17 -11.85
N MET A 88 -16.67 -0.17 -11.00
CA MET A 88 -15.68 -1.25 -10.97
C MET A 88 -16.19 -2.41 -10.11
N PRO A 89 -15.97 -3.66 -10.53
CA PRO A 89 -16.18 -4.82 -9.68
C PRO A 89 -15.33 -4.72 -8.41
N HIS A 90 -15.89 -5.15 -7.29
CA HIS A 90 -15.13 -5.32 -6.05
C HIS A 90 -14.56 -6.72 -5.98
N ILE A 91 -13.35 -6.83 -5.45
CA ILE A 91 -12.71 -8.10 -5.10
C ILE A 91 -12.45 -8.11 -3.60
N LEU A 92 -12.40 -9.29 -3.00
CA LEU A 92 -12.06 -9.39 -1.59
C LEU A 92 -10.57 -9.05 -1.42
N ALA A 93 -10.20 -8.39 -0.32
CA ALA A 93 -8.80 -8.13 -0.02
C ALA A 93 -7.97 -9.42 0.14
N THR A 94 -8.62 -10.53 0.50
CA THR A 94 -8.02 -11.87 0.57
C THR A 94 -7.69 -12.45 -0.80
N GLU A 95 -8.23 -11.89 -1.88
CA GLU A 95 -7.92 -12.28 -3.26
C GLU A 95 -6.71 -11.54 -3.83
N LEU A 96 -6.10 -10.61 -3.08
CA LEU A 96 -4.83 -10.00 -3.46
C LEU A 96 -3.66 -10.89 -3.04
N TRP A 97 -2.75 -11.13 -3.97
CA TRP A 97 -1.57 -11.98 -3.76
C TRP A 97 -0.27 -11.22 -3.99
N LYS A 98 0.81 -11.80 -3.47
CA LYS A 98 2.17 -11.35 -3.78
C LYS A 98 2.37 -11.30 -5.30
N ASN A 99 3.14 -10.32 -5.76
CA ASN A 99 3.43 -10.01 -7.16
C ASN A 99 2.24 -9.51 -8.00
N ASN A 100 1.02 -9.41 -7.45
CA ASN A 100 -0.07 -8.72 -8.16
C ASN A 100 0.36 -7.29 -8.49
N LEU A 101 0.09 -6.87 -9.71
CA LEU A 101 0.30 -5.49 -10.12
C LEU A 101 -0.91 -4.68 -9.65
N VAL A 102 -0.65 -3.72 -8.77
CA VAL A 102 -1.70 -2.87 -8.20
C VAL A 102 -1.39 -1.39 -8.37
N LEU A 103 -2.45 -0.59 -8.40
CA LEU A 103 -2.42 0.84 -8.17
C LEU A 103 -2.95 1.12 -6.77
N LEU A 104 -2.19 1.88 -5.98
CA LEU A 104 -2.62 2.31 -4.65
C LEU A 104 -3.12 3.75 -4.71
N LYS A 105 -4.31 3.97 -4.15
CA LYS A 105 -4.77 5.30 -3.77
C LYS A 105 -4.56 5.46 -2.28
N GLY A 106 -3.75 6.45 -1.90
CA GLY A 106 -3.53 6.81 -0.50
C GLY A 106 -3.65 8.31 -0.28
N LYS A 107 -3.65 8.70 1.00
CA LYS A 107 -3.47 10.09 1.43
C LYS A 107 -2.28 10.15 2.38
N ILE A 108 -1.50 11.21 2.30
CA ILE A 108 -0.43 11.44 3.26
C ILE A 108 -1.04 12.11 4.49
N ILE A 109 -0.80 11.53 5.67
CA ILE A 109 -1.25 12.09 6.93
C ILE A 109 -0.05 12.42 7.82
N ARG A 110 -0.17 13.52 8.56
CA ARG A 110 0.78 13.91 9.60
C ARG A 110 0.14 13.72 10.96
N TYR A 111 0.87 13.18 11.91
CA TYR A 111 0.38 12.97 13.26
C TYR A 111 1.52 13.16 14.26
N GLN A 112 1.16 13.52 15.50
CA GLN A 112 2.13 13.59 16.58
C GLN A 112 2.31 12.19 17.18
N ALA A 113 3.54 11.84 17.51
CA ALA A 113 3.91 10.66 18.25
C ALA A 113 4.71 11.03 19.49
N GLN A 114 4.70 10.13 20.47
CA GLN A 114 5.51 10.28 21.67
C GLN A 114 6.98 9.96 21.37
N ASP A 115 7.89 10.81 21.84
CA ASP A 115 9.31 10.52 21.87
C ASP A 115 9.66 9.50 22.98
N LYS A 116 10.96 9.19 23.11
CA LYS A 116 11.47 8.27 24.14
C LYS A 116 11.16 8.74 25.57
N GLU A 117 10.88 10.03 25.76
CA GLU A 117 10.52 10.64 27.04
C GLU A 117 8.99 10.77 27.22
N LYS A 118 8.19 10.12 26.36
CA LYS A 118 6.72 10.17 26.34
C LYS A 118 6.13 11.55 26.03
N LYS A 119 6.91 12.47 25.45
CA LYS A 119 6.42 13.80 25.04
C LYS A 119 5.95 13.76 23.60
N TRP A 120 4.84 14.44 23.28
CA TRP A 120 4.27 14.51 21.93
C TRP A 120 5.03 15.49 21.01
N THR A 121 6.30 15.21 20.78
CA THR A 121 7.24 16.12 20.09
C THR A 121 7.58 15.66 18.67
N LEU A 122 7.32 14.39 18.34
CA LEU A 122 7.65 13.84 17.02
C LEU A 122 6.48 14.05 16.06
N LEU A 123 6.72 14.76 14.95
CA LEU A 123 5.77 14.83 13.85
C LEU A 123 6.08 13.72 12.85
N CYS A 124 5.29 12.65 12.92
CA CYS A 124 5.38 11.52 12.01
C CYS A 124 4.52 11.75 10.78
N VAL A 125 4.92 11.10 9.68
CA VAL A 125 4.18 11.11 8.42
C VAL A 125 4.03 9.69 7.95
N GLN A 126 2.83 9.35 7.50
CA GLN A 126 2.55 8.03 6.94
C GLN A 126 1.57 8.15 5.78
N MET A 127 1.52 7.13 4.94
CA MET A 127 0.53 7.01 3.89
C MET A 127 -0.63 6.15 4.38
N GLU A 128 -1.81 6.77 4.45
CA GLU A 128 -3.05 6.06 4.75
C GLU A 128 -3.65 5.50 3.46
N LEU A 129 -3.89 4.20 3.42
CA LEU A 129 -4.48 3.49 2.30
C LEU A 129 -5.97 3.84 2.17
N LEU A 130 -6.38 4.25 0.98
CA LEU A 130 -7.78 4.59 0.67
C LEU A 130 -8.43 3.53 -0.21
N ALA A 131 -7.73 3.06 -1.25
CA ALA A 131 -8.22 2.02 -2.14
C ALA A 131 -7.05 1.31 -2.83
N VAL A 132 -7.29 0.05 -3.21
CA VAL A 132 -6.38 -0.76 -4.03
C VAL A 132 -7.11 -1.08 -5.33
N PHE A 133 -6.43 -0.92 -6.46
CA PHE A 133 -6.94 -1.34 -7.77
C PHE A 133 -6.03 -2.43 -8.32
N LEU A 134 -6.59 -3.60 -8.59
CA LEU A 134 -5.87 -4.70 -9.21
C LEU A 134 -5.77 -4.42 -10.71
N LEU A 135 -4.54 -4.26 -11.22
CA LEU A 135 -4.27 -4.01 -12.64
C LEU A 135 -3.91 -5.28 -13.40
N SER A 136 -3.32 -6.25 -12.71
CA SER A 136 -3.02 -7.56 -13.27
C SER A 136 -2.79 -8.56 -12.13
N CYS A 137 -3.39 -9.73 -12.26
CA CYS A 137 -3.07 -10.88 -11.43
C CYS A 137 -1.61 -11.30 -11.65
N ALA A 138 -0.97 -11.79 -10.59
CA ALA A 138 0.31 -12.48 -10.71
C ALA A 138 0.09 -13.79 -11.47
N VAL A 139 0.92 -14.06 -12.47
CA VAL A 139 0.99 -15.39 -13.05
C VAL A 139 1.69 -16.26 -12.02
N ILE A 140 0.99 -17.26 -11.48
CA ILE A 140 1.63 -18.31 -10.66
C ILE A 140 2.45 -19.16 -11.64
N THR A 141 3.67 -18.73 -11.94
CA THR A 141 4.67 -19.63 -12.52
C THR A 141 5.24 -20.43 -11.36
N ASP A 142 4.83 -21.70 -11.27
CA ASP A 142 5.50 -22.72 -10.46
C ASP A 142 6.90 -22.97 -11.02
N SER A 143 7.81 -22.01 -10.85
CA SER A 143 9.25 -22.16 -11.07
C SER A 143 9.95 -20.84 -10.77
N GLN A 144 10.94 -20.92 -9.90
CA GLN A 144 12.03 -19.96 -9.87
C GLN A 144 12.63 -19.88 -11.29
N ASN A 145 12.42 -18.77 -12.01
CA ASN A 145 13.45 -18.03 -12.76
C ASN A 145 12.87 -17.08 -13.82
N VAL A 146 13.33 -15.83 -13.70
CA VAL A 146 13.63 -14.84 -14.75
C VAL A 146 12.47 -14.26 -15.58
N GLY A 147 12.20 -12.98 -15.29
CA GLY A 147 12.27 -11.92 -16.29
C GLY A 147 11.20 -11.93 -17.38
N GLY A 148 10.03 -11.36 -17.05
CA GLY A 148 9.00 -11.08 -18.04
C GLY A 148 8.03 -10.01 -17.54
N ILE A 149 8.50 -8.78 -17.37
CA ILE A 149 7.61 -7.63 -17.20
C ILE A 149 6.91 -7.44 -18.55
N ARG A 150 5.65 -7.90 -18.67
CA ARG A 150 4.76 -7.44 -19.74
C ARG A 150 4.43 -5.98 -19.44
N GLU A 151 5.12 -5.08 -20.12
CA GLU A 151 4.86 -3.65 -20.11
C GLU A 151 3.44 -3.38 -20.66
N ILE A 152 2.54 -2.89 -19.81
CA ILE A 152 1.20 -2.45 -20.22
C ILE A 152 1.37 -1.11 -20.93
N SER A 153 1.46 -1.16 -22.25
CA SER A 153 1.74 -0.01 -23.14
C SER A 153 0.53 0.89 -23.41
N ARG A 154 -0.52 0.83 -22.59
CA ARG A 154 -1.77 1.62 -22.78
C ARG A 154 -2.38 2.11 -21.48
N LEU A 155 -1.65 2.96 -20.75
CA LEU A 155 -2.28 3.91 -19.83
C LEU A 155 -2.49 5.23 -20.58
N ARG A 156 -3.72 5.50 -21.04
CA ARG A 156 -4.12 6.87 -21.38
C ARG A 156 -4.70 7.49 -20.11
N ILE A 157 -3.94 8.41 -19.51
CA ILE A 157 -4.41 9.31 -18.46
C ILE A 157 -5.16 10.47 -19.14
#